data_AF-A0ABD3QLR0-F1
#
_entry.id   AF-A0ABD3QLR0-F1
#
_cell.length_a   1.000
_cell.length_b   1.000
_cell.length_c   1.000
_cell.angle_alpha   90.00
_cell.angle_beta   90.00
_cell.angle_gamma   90.00
#
_symmetry.space_group_name_H-M   'P 1'
#
loop_
_entity.id
_entity.type
_entity.pdbx_description
1 polymer ?
#
loop_
_entity_poly.entity_id
_entity_poly.type
_entity_poly.pdbx_seq_one_letter_code
_entity_poly.pdbx_strand_id
1 'polypeptide(L)'
;MYNTDHPDEGIFNMGSENMIRSELAAFLGNALHESDEFRAPREYLMCADAMTLDGEAYCRPCDAGSFDWEGMTCPERGSLAGGGRPFNGYCQSNLLPPEGCECDDVHERSANGTAAGYVRADSIFLGRGSIQLSWNYNYIRASVALTGAPQTFCQRPDLVATDERYAWGAGLFYWMENVKNDRTCHQSVLLDDDFGGTLDNINGGLECPADDHGWHGKAVQLRLNRYCRAATAIGLERLSGMGGCLGMNERSA
;
A
#
# COMPACT_ATOMS: atom_id res chain seq x y z
N MET A 1 -19.05 3.84 4.51
CA MET A 1 -18.25 3.15 5.54
C MET A 1 -17.51 4.22 6.30
N TYR A 2 -16.35 4.70 5.85
CA TYR A 2 -15.57 5.70 6.61
C TYR A 2 -16.38 6.94 7.06
N ASN A 3 -16.95 7.74 6.15
CA ASN A 3 -17.73 8.94 6.54
C ASN A 3 -18.99 8.66 7.38
N THR A 4 -19.49 7.41 7.38
CA THR A 4 -20.63 7.03 8.22
C THR A 4 -20.21 6.93 9.69
N ASP A 5 -18.98 6.45 9.92
CA ASP A 5 -18.41 6.22 11.24
C ASP A 5 -17.59 7.43 11.74
N HIS A 6 -17.25 8.38 10.84
CA HIS A 6 -16.49 9.61 11.12
C HIS A 6 -17.25 10.86 10.63
N PRO A 7 -18.31 11.31 11.34
CA PRO A 7 -19.16 12.41 10.87
C PRO A 7 -18.52 13.80 10.94
N ASP A 8 -17.49 13.99 11.78
CA ASP A 8 -16.86 15.30 12.03
C ASP A 8 -15.67 15.59 11.10
N GLU A 9 -14.98 14.56 10.59
CA GLU A 9 -13.85 14.66 9.66
C GLU A 9 -14.03 13.65 8.52
N GLY A 10 -14.72 14.10 7.46
CA GLY A 10 -15.14 13.27 6.34
C GLY A 10 -14.23 13.38 5.13
N ILE A 11 -13.80 12.24 4.59
CA ILE A 11 -13.02 12.16 3.35
C ILE A 11 -13.87 12.63 2.15
N PHE A 12 -13.29 13.46 1.28
CA PHE A 12 -13.94 13.99 0.07
C PHE A 12 -15.26 14.75 0.30
N ASN A 13 -15.46 15.29 1.50
CA ASN A 13 -16.70 15.98 1.86
C ASN A 13 -16.46 17.23 2.72
N MET A 14 -15.25 17.79 2.66
CA MET A 14 -14.85 18.95 3.47
C MET A 14 -14.22 20.04 2.61
N GLY A 15 -14.45 21.29 3.02
CA GLY A 15 -13.92 22.47 2.33
C GLY A 15 -14.74 22.88 1.11
N SER A 16 -14.11 23.63 0.20
CA SER A 16 -14.72 24.06 -1.06
C SER A 16 -14.79 22.91 -2.08
N GLU A 17 -15.60 23.06 -3.12
CA GLU A 17 -15.63 22.09 -4.23
C GLU A 17 -14.24 21.86 -4.83
N ASN A 18 -13.42 22.91 -4.96
CA ASN A 18 -12.04 22.76 -5.43
C ASN A 18 -11.19 21.92 -4.48
N MET A 19 -11.34 22.08 -3.16
CA MET A 19 -10.61 21.28 -2.17
C MET A 19 -11.01 19.80 -2.23
N ILE A 20 -12.31 19.51 -2.36
CA ILE A 20 -12.82 18.14 -2.54
C ILE A 20 -12.23 17.51 -3.82
N ARG A 21 -12.20 18.26 -4.92
CA ARG A 21 -11.58 17.83 -6.19
C ARG A 21 -10.07 17.60 -6.04
N SER A 22 -9.36 18.47 -5.33
CA SER A 22 -7.93 18.33 -5.05
C SER A 22 -7.65 17.07 -4.25
N GLU A 23 -8.42 16.83 -3.20
CA GLU A 23 -8.27 15.64 -2.35
C GLU A 23 -8.54 14.35 -3.12
N LEU A 24 -9.63 14.31 -3.89
CA LEU A 24 -9.97 13.15 -4.71
C LEU A 24 -8.87 12.87 -5.76
N ALA A 25 -8.34 13.90 -6.40
CA ALA A 25 -7.26 13.75 -7.39
C ALA A 25 -5.97 13.24 -6.75
N ALA A 26 -5.61 13.78 -5.58
CA ALA A 26 -4.43 13.38 -4.82
C ALA A 26 -4.53 11.92 -4.35
N PHE A 27 -5.69 11.52 -3.80
CA PHE A 27 -5.95 10.14 -3.40
C PHE A 27 -5.84 9.19 -4.59
N LEU A 28 -6.54 9.49 -5.70
CA LEU A 28 -6.50 8.64 -6.90
C LEU A 28 -5.11 8.58 -7.53
N GLY A 29 -4.36 9.68 -7.55
CA GLY A 29 -2.99 9.70 -8.07
C GLY A 29 -2.08 8.73 -7.32
N ASN A 30 -2.14 8.75 -5.99
CA ASN A 30 -1.42 7.81 -5.13
C ASN A 30 -1.95 6.38 -5.28
N ALA A 31 -3.26 6.17 -5.24
CA ALA A 31 -3.84 4.83 -5.33
C ALA A 31 -3.52 4.15 -6.67
N LEU A 32 -3.59 4.90 -7.77
CA LEU A 32 -3.14 4.45 -9.09
C LEU A 32 -1.65 4.12 -9.08
N HIS A 33 -0.85 4.84 -8.29
CA HIS A 33 0.58 4.57 -8.18
C HIS A 33 0.85 3.25 -7.48
N GLU A 34 0.36 3.10 -6.25
CA GLU A 34 0.61 1.95 -5.39
C GLU A 34 0.11 0.63 -6.00
N SER A 35 -1.10 0.66 -6.58
CA SER A 35 -1.75 -0.55 -7.09
C SER A 35 -1.42 -0.87 -8.55
N ASP A 36 -0.46 -0.15 -9.14
CA ASP A 36 -0.12 -0.24 -10.56
C ASP A 36 -1.36 -0.12 -11.48
N GLU A 37 -2.12 0.97 -11.30
CA GLU A 37 -3.41 1.20 -11.96
C GLU A 37 -4.46 0.13 -11.65
N PHE A 38 -4.50 -0.33 -10.38
CA PHE A 38 -5.38 -1.39 -9.89
C PHE A 38 -5.16 -2.76 -10.54
N ARG A 39 -4.01 -2.99 -11.16
CA ARG A 39 -3.61 -4.30 -11.71
C ARG A 39 -3.01 -5.21 -10.64
N ALA A 40 -2.44 -4.63 -9.58
CA ALA A 40 -1.78 -5.34 -8.49
C ALA A 40 -2.63 -5.32 -7.20
N PRO A 41 -3.59 -6.25 -7.03
CA PRO A 41 -4.32 -6.37 -5.76
C PRO A 41 -3.42 -6.82 -4.60
N ARG A 42 -2.30 -7.48 -4.93
CA ARG A 42 -1.21 -7.87 -4.04
C ARG A 42 0.11 -7.42 -4.65
N GLU A 43 1.07 -7.07 -3.82
CA GLU A 43 2.41 -6.65 -4.24
C GLU A 43 3.08 -7.70 -5.15
N TYR A 44 3.70 -7.26 -6.24
CA TYR A 44 4.24 -8.17 -7.24
C TYR A 44 5.37 -9.07 -6.72
N LEU A 45 6.40 -8.49 -6.10
CA LEU A 45 7.55 -9.26 -5.63
C LEU A 45 7.16 -10.31 -4.59
N MET A 46 6.10 -10.05 -3.82
CA MET A 46 5.67 -10.93 -2.75
C MET A 46 4.66 -11.97 -3.21
N CYS A 47 3.78 -11.63 -4.17
CA CYS A 47 2.63 -12.47 -4.50
C CYS A 47 2.09 -12.35 -5.94
N ALA A 48 2.87 -11.88 -6.92
CA ALA A 48 2.48 -12.04 -8.32
C ALA A 48 2.49 -13.53 -8.72
N ASP A 49 3.54 -14.23 -8.28
CA ASP A 49 3.62 -15.69 -8.38
C ASP A 49 2.79 -16.29 -7.25
N ALA A 50 1.54 -16.59 -7.56
CA ALA A 50 0.55 -17.08 -6.61
C ALA A 50 -0.15 -18.34 -7.12
N MET A 51 -0.61 -19.16 -6.19
CA MET A 51 -1.43 -20.33 -6.48
C MET A 51 -2.53 -20.51 -5.44
N THR A 52 -3.55 -21.29 -5.80
CA THR A 52 -4.59 -21.73 -4.87
C THR A 52 -4.48 -23.24 -4.66
N LEU A 53 -4.39 -23.67 -3.42
CA LEU A 53 -4.36 -25.07 -3.03
C LEU A 53 -5.38 -25.29 -1.91
N ASP A 54 -6.28 -26.25 -2.08
CA ASP A 54 -7.33 -26.58 -1.10
C ASP A 54 -8.20 -25.38 -0.66
N GLY A 55 -8.39 -24.41 -1.57
CA GLY A 55 -9.14 -23.17 -1.30
C GLY A 55 -8.34 -22.05 -0.65
N GLU A 56 -7.07 -22.29 -0.32
CA GLU A 56 -6.18 -21.33 0.33
C GLU A 56 -5.25 -20.68 -0.69
N ALA A 57 -5.07 -19.36 -0.57
CA ALA A 57 -4.13 -18.61 -1.41
C ALA A 57 -2.70 -18.72 -0.87
N TYR A 58 -1.76 -18.95 -1.78
CA TYR A 58 -0.34 -19.03 -1.51
C TYR A 58 0.41 -18.07 -2.41
N CYS A 59 1.41 -17.41 -1.83
CA CYS A 59 2.29 -16.47 -2.50
C CYS A 59 3.71 -17.03 -2.50
N ARG A 60 4.51 -16.79 -3.53
CA ARG A 60 5.94 -17.07 -3.52
C ARG A 60 6.73 -15.76 -3.42
N PRO A 61 7.11 -15.33 -2.20
CA PRO A 61 7.90 -14.11 -2.03
C PRO A 61 9.24 -14.24 -2.75
N CYS A 62 9.63 -13.22 -3.49
CA CYS A 62 10.78 -13.26 -4.38
C CYS A 62 11.74 -12.10 -4.12
N ASP A 63 13.04 -12.37 -4.28
CA ASP A 63 14.01 -11.29 -4.37
C ASP A 63 13.87 -10.57 -5.73
N ALA A 64 14.07 -9.24 -5.73
CA ALA A 64 13.91 -8.42 -6.93
C ALA A 64 14.90 -8.74 -8.05
N GLY A 65 16.06 -9.35 -7.73
CA GLY A 65 17.09 -9.73 -8.70
C GLY A 65 16.77 -11.02 -9.46
N SER A 66 15.98 -11.91 -8.86
CA SER A 66 15.56 -13.19 -9.44
C SER A 66 14.16 -13.17 -10.03
N PHE A 67 13.34 -12.18 -9.69
CA PHE A 67 11.95 -12.10 -10.13
C PHE A 67 11.85 -11.92 -11.66
N ASP A 68 11.07 -12.77 -12.31
CA ASP A 68 10.76 -12.66 -13.73
C ASP A 68 9.60 -11.69 -13.94
N TRP A 69 9.93 -10.45 -14.31
CA TRP A 69 8.97 -9.38 -14.55
C TRP A 69 8.09 -9.57 -15.80
N GLU A 70 8.50 -10.43 -16.75
CA GLU A 70 7.71 -10.71 -17.95
C GLU A 70 6.66 -11.78 -17.65
N GLY A 71 7.09 -12.88 -17.01
CA GLY A 71 6.20 -13.96 -16.60
C GLY A 71 5.43 -13.70 -15.32
N MET A 72 5.82 -12.68 -14.54
CA MET A 72 5.34 -12.45 -13.16
C MET A 72 5.53 -13.67 -12.26
N THR A 73 6.66 -14.36 -12.42
CA THR A 73 6.98 -15.60 -11.69
C THR A 73 8.25 -15.45 -10.87
N CYS A 74 8.38 -16.30 -9.85
CA CYS A 74 9.58 -16.39 -9.05
C CYS A 74 10.19 -17.80 -9.19
N PRO A 75 11.46 -17.92 -9.63
CA PRO A 75 12.13 -19.22 -9.64
C PRO A 75 12.29 -19.73 -8.21
N GLU A 76 12.26 -21.05 -8.02
CA GLU A 76 12.36 -21.68 -6.68
C GLU A 76 13.58 -21.18 -5.88
N ARG A 77 14.74 -21.02 -6.54
CA ARG A 77 15.96 -20.50 -5.90
C ARG A 77 15.90 -19.01 -5.57
N GLY A 78 15.06 -18.24 -6.26
CA GLY A 78 14.81 -16.82 -6.01
C GLY A 78 13.74 -16.57 -4.93
N SER A 79 13.01 -17.60 -4.51
CA SER A 79 12.06 -17.46 -3.42
C SER A 79 12.79 -17.07 -2.13
N LEU A 80 12.27 -16.07 -1.42
CA LEU A 80 12.78 -15.65 -0.11
C LEU A 80 12.43 -16.65 1.00
N ALA A 81 11.39 -17.48 0.80
CA ALA A 81 10.94 -18.52 1.73
C ALA A 81 11.40 -19.93 1.32
N GLY A 82 12.00 -20.09 0.13
CA GLY A 82 12.38 -21.38 -0.43
C GLY A 82 13.55 -22.05 0.30
N GLY A 83 13.57 -23.37 0.36
CA GLY A 83 14.69 -24.15 0.93
C GLY A 83 14.75 -24.12 2.46
N GLY A 84 13.58 -24.09 3.10
CA GLY A 84 13.41 -24.09 4.56
C GLY A 84 13.76 -22.77 5.25
N ARG A 85 14.05 -21.69 4.51
CA ARG A 85 14.33 -20.38 5.08
C ARG A 85 13.09 -19.82 5.79
N PRO A 86 13.22 -19.26 7.00
CA PRO A 86 12.15 -18.46 7.59
C PRO A 86 11.98 -17.19 6.77
N PHE A 87 10.73 -16.80 6.51
CA PHE A 87 10.37 -15.53 5.93
C PHE A 87 9.53 -14.73 6.93
N ASN A 88 9.97 -13.52 7.25
CA ASN A 88 9.27 -12.60 8.16
C ASN A 88 9.21 -11.19 7.58
N GLY A 89 9.23 -11.06 6.25
CA GLY A 89 8.97 -9.79 5.59
C GLY A 89 7.61 -9.25 6.02
N TYR A 90 7.53 -7.93 6.26
CA TYR A 90 6.34 -7.24 6.76
C TYR A 90 5.92 -7.62 8.19
N CYS A 91 6.79 -8.26 8.96
CA CYS A 91 6.56 -8.57 10.37
C CYS A 91 7.47 -7.71 11.26
N GLN A 92 6.85 -6.89 12.10
CA GLN A 92 7.50 -6.26 13.24
C GLN A 92 7.08 -7.01 14.51
N SER A 93 7.77 -8.10 14.81
CA SER A 93 7.40 -9.08 15.86
C SER A 93 7.40 -8.53 17.28
N ASN A 94 8.06 -7.39 17.52
CA ASN A 94 8.03 -6.72 18.82
C ASN A 94 6.76 -5.87 19.04
N LEU A 95 5.90 -5.73 18.04
CA LEU A 95 4.59 -5.08 18.16
C LEU A 95 3.50 -6.14 18.30
N LEU A 96 3.00 -6.29 19.52
CA LEU A 96 1.89 -7.17 19.87
C LEU A 96 0.57 -6.38 19.88
N PRO A 97 -0.60 -7.03 19.94
CA PRO A 97 -1.86 -6.31 20.05
C PRO A 97 -1.91 -5.46 21.33
N PRO A 98 -2.41 -4.20 21.26
CA PRO A 98 -3.08 -3.56 20.11
C PRO A 98 -2.15 -2.85 19.10
N GLU A 99 -0.84 -2.77 19.34
CA GLU A 99 0.10 -2.04 18.49
C GLU A 99 0.42 -2.74 17.16
N GLY A 100 0.32 -4.07 17.10
CA GLY A 100 0.54 -4.87 15.91
C GLY A 100 -0.25 -6.17 15.91
N CYS A 101 -0.59 -6.68 14.72
CA CYS A 101 -0.96 -8.09 14.64
C CYS A 101 0.22 -8.96 15.08
N GLU A 102 -0.03 -10.02 15.84
CA GLU A 102 0.99 -11.04 16.09
C GLU A 102 1.47 -11.61 14.75
N CYS A 103 2.78 -11.72 14.61
CA CYS A 103 3.42 -12.24 13.40
C CYS A 103 4.72 -12.93 13.81
N ASP A 104 5.03 -14.01 13.09
CA ASP A 104 6.20 -14.86 13.32
C ASP A 104 6.81 -15.26 11.98
N ASP A 105 7.93 -15.99 12.03
CA ASP A 105 8.53 -16.62 10.86
C ASP A 105 7.52 -17.54 10.17
N VAL A 106 7.32 -17.32 8.86
CA VAL A 106 6.55 -18.20 8.00
C VAL A 106 7.48 -19.06 7.16
N HIS A 107 7.05 -20.28 6.88
CA HIS A 107 7.81 -21.25 6.11
C HIS A 107 7.03 -21.70 4.88
N GLU A 108 7.79 -22.11 3.86
CA GLU A 108 7.21 -22.69 2.65
C GLU A 108 6.30 -23.89 2.96
N ARG A 109 5.27 -24.07 2.13
CA ARG A 109 4.30 -25.15 2.28
C ARG A 109 4.94 -26.54 2.10
N SER A 110 5.93 -26.64 1.23
CA SER A 110 6.66 -27.87 0.93
C SER A 110 8.11 -27.52 0.61
N ALA A 111 9.05 -28.38 1.01
CA ALA A 111 10.46 -28.21 0.64
C ALA A 111 10.76 -28.56 -0.82
N ASN A 112 9.85 -29.26 -1.51
CA ASN A 112 10.03 -29.74 -2.88
C ASN A 112 8.73 -29.65 -3.69
N GLY A 113 8.85 -29.70 -5.01
CA GLY A 113 7.72 -29.79 -5.93
C GLY A 113 7.05 -28.44 -6.20
N THR A 114 5.83 -28.48 -6.74
CA THR A 114 5.14 -27.28 -7.24
C THR A 114 4.83 -26.24 -6.15
N ALA A 115 4.78 -26.66 -4.88
CA ALA A 115 4.53 -25.79 -3.73
C ALA A 115 5.80 -25.28 -3.03
N ALA A 116 7.00 -25.58 -3.55
CA ALA A 116 8.26 -25.07 -2.99
C ALA A 116 8.34 -23.54 -3.06
N GLY A 117 8.84 -22.91 -2.00
CA GLY A 117 8.97 -21.46 -1.87
C GLY A 117 7.65 -20.68 -1.69
N TYR A 118 6.50 -21.35 -1.68
CA TYR A 118 5.22 -20.70 -1.46
C TYR A 118 4.84 -20.69 0.03
N VAL A 119 4.46 -19.53 0.55
CA VAL A 119 3.91 -19.34 1.89
C VAL A 119 2.43 -19.00 1.79
N ARG A 120 1.66 -19.31 2.84
CA ARG A 120 0.23 -18.97 2.87
C ARG A 120 0.07 -17.45 2.88
N ALA A 121 -0.75 -16.91 1.98
CA ALA A 121 -0.96 -15.46 1.84
C ALA A 121 -1.46 -14.83 3.15
N ASP A 122 -2.36 -15.50 3.86
CA ASP A 122 -2.92 -15.04 5.13
C ASP A 122 -1.92 -15.05 6.31
N SER A 123 -0.72 -15.59 6.12
CA SER A 123 0.31 -15.57 7.17
C SER A 123 1.27 -14.37 7.03
N ILE A 124 1.11 -13.53 6.01
CA ILE A 124 2.03 -12.41 5.75
C ILE A 124 1.29 -11.09 5.46
N PHE A 125 1.85 -9.99 5.98
CA PHE A 125 1.27 -8.65 5.93
C PHE A 125 1.85 -7.79 4.78
N LEU A 126 2.06 -8.42 3.61
CA LEU A 126 2.53 -7.76 2.37
C LEU A 126 1.57 -6.67 1.86
N GLY A 127 1.99 -5.90 0.86
CA GLY A 127 1.17 -4.85 0.24
C GLY A 127 -0.12 -5.38 -0.42
N ARG A 128 -1.28 -4.86 0.00
CA ARG A 128 -2.59 -5.18 -0.60
C ARG A 128 -3.48 -3.95 -0.83
N GLY A 129 -4.41 -4.08 -1.76
CA GLY A 129 -5.48 -3.11 -1.98
C GLY A 129 -5.00 -1.78 -2.58
N SER A 130 -5.81 -0.74 -2.46
CA SER A 130 -5.64 0.50 -3.23
C SER A 130 -4.39 1.30 -2.86
N ILE A 131 -3.84 1.11 -1.66
CA ILE A 131 -2.64 1.82 -1.17
C ILE A 131 -1.47 0.88 -0.87
N GLN A 132 -1.55 -0.39 -1.28
CA GLN A 132 -0.57 -1.41 -0.91
C GLN A 132 -0.32 -1.45 0.61
N LEU A 133 -1.40 -1.50 1.40
CA LEU A 133 -1.33 -1.55 2.86
C LEU A 133 -0.39 -2.69 3.28
N SER A 134 0.65 -2.35 4.03
CA SER A 134 1.77 -3.24 4.35
C SER A 134 2.08 -3.17 5.85
N TRP A 135 2.68 -4.21 6.41
CA TRP A 135 3.09 -4.36 7.81
C TRP A 135 1.98 -4.69 8.82
N ASN A 136 2.28 -5.61 9.73
CA ASN A 136 1.37 -6.10 10.78
C ASN A 136 0.70 -4.99 11.62
N TYR A 137 1.39 -3.89 11.90
CA TYR A 137 0.84 -2.74 12.65
C TYR A 137 -0.12 -1.87 11.85
N ASN A 138 -0.07 -1.89 10.52
CA ASN A 138 -1.07 -1.21 9.69
C ASN A 138 -2.33 -2.07 9.54
N TYR A 139 -2.17 -3.38 9.42
CA TYR A 139 -3.29 -4.31 9.30
C TYR A 139 -4.18 -4.31 10.56
N ILE A 140 -3.61 -4.29 11.77
CA ILE A 140 -4.43 -4.21 12.99
C ILE A 140 -5.21 -2.90 13.09
N ARG A 141 -4.57 -1.77 12.75
CA ARG A 141 -5.21 -0.44 12.77
C ARG A 141 -6.32 -0.33 11.74
N ALA A 142 -6.07 -0.77 10.51
CA ALA A 142 -7.09 -0.86 9.46
C ALA A 142 -8.24 -1.78 9.85
N SER A 143 -7.96 -2.89 10.56
CA SER A 143 -9.00 -3.82 11.03
C SER A 143 -9.94 -3.13 12.04
N VAL A 144 -9.38 -2.39 12.99
CA VAL A 144 -10.19 -1.61 13.94
C VAL A 144 -11.00 -0.54 13.20
N ALA A 145 -10.39 0.24 12.32
CA ALA A 145 -11.06 1.32 11.61
C ALA A 145 -12.21 0.82 10.70
N LEU A 146 -12.02 -0.30 10.01
CA LEU A 146 -12.98 -0.76 8.98
C LEU A 146 -13.97 -1.81 9.49
N THR A 147 -13.68 -2.47 10.61
CA THR A 147 -14.54 -3.55 11.11
C THR A 147 -14.89 -3.41 12.59
N GLY A 148 -14.35 -2.41 13.30
CA GLY A 148 -14.52 -2.24 14.75
C GLY A 148 -13.85 -3.34 15.58
N ALA A 149 -13.02 -4.19 14.97
CA ALA A 149 -12.40 -5.34 15.63
C ALA A 149 -10.94 -5.50 15.16
N PRO A 150 -9.97 -5.72 16.07
CA PRO A 150 -8.56 -5.82 15.70
C PRO A 150 -8.22 -7.10 14.93
N GLN A 151 -9.03 -8.16 15.08
CA GLN A 151 -8.66 -9.50 14.65
C GLN A 151 -8.95 -9.81 13.18
N THR A 152 -9.85 -9.07 12.53
CA THR A 152 -10.34 -9.41 11.17
C THR A 152 -9.19 -9.52 10.18
N PHE A 153 -8.34 -8.49 10.11
CA PHE A 153 -7.20 -8.50 9.19
C PHE A 153 -5.91 -9.07 9.80
N CYS A 154 -5.84 -9.26 11.12
CA CYS A 154 -4.76 -10.05 11.71
C CYS A 154 -4.88 -11.54 11.37
N GLN A 155 -6.12 -12.05 11.26
CA GLN A 155 -6.38 -13.45 10.94
C GLN A 155 -6.55 -13.71 9.44
N ARG A 156 -7.07 -12.72 8.70
CA ARG A 156 -7.35 -12.82 7.26
C ARG A 156 -6.90 -11.55 6.53
N PRO A 157 -5.59 -11.24 6.49
CA PRO A 157 -5.10 -10.07 5.77
C PRO A 157 -5.43 -10.11 4.28
N ASP A 158 -5.65 -11.29 3.68
CA ASP A 158 -5.97 -11.41 2.26
C ASP A 158 -7.34 -10.83 1.86
N LEU A 159 -8.21 -10.55 2.84
CA LEU A 159 -9.46 -9.81 2.61
C LEU A 159 -9.21 -8.43 1.97
N VAL A 160 -8.07 -7.79 2.27
CA VAL A 160 -7.70 -6.48 1.69
C VAL A 160 -7.42 -6.59 0.18
N ALA A 161 -7.14 -7.79 -0.34
CA ALA A 161 -6.95 -8.04 -1.77
C ALA A 161 -8.16 -8.66 -2.47
N THR A 162 -9.14 -9.18 -1.72
CA THR A 162 -10.22 -10.03 -2.27
C THR A 162 -11.64 -9.50 -2.03
N ASP A 163 -11.83 -8.57 -1.09
CA ASP A 163 -13.09 -7.86 -0.88
C ASP A 163 -12.90 -6.39 -1.26
N GLU A 164 -13.65 -5.92 -2.24
CA GLU A 164 -13.52 -4.56 -2.77
C GLU A 164 -13.74 -3.48 -1.69
N ARG A 165 -14.58 -3.76 -0.70
CA ARG A 165 -14.88 -2.81 0.38
C ARG A 165 -13.65 -2.60 1.25
N TYR A 166 -12.87 -3.65 1.48
CA TYR A 166 -11.63 -3.58 2.26
C TYR A 166 -10.44 -3.13 1.43
N ALA A 167 -10.40 -3.48 0.14
CA ALA A 167 -9.36 -3.00 -0.78
C ALA A 167 -9.35 -1.46 -0.88
N TRP A 168 -10.52 -0.84 -1.04
CA TRP A 168 -10.67 0.62 -1.02
C TRP A 168 -10.62 1.18 0.40
N GLY A 169 -11.27 0.51 1.35
CA GLY A 169 -11.32 0.93 2.74
C GLY A 169 -9.94 1.10 3.36
N ALA A 170 -8.99 0.19 3.06
CA ALA A 170 -7.61 0.29 3.54
C ALA A 170 -6.92 1.57 3.05
N GLY A 171 -7.17 1.99 1.81
CA GLY A 171 -6.68 3.27 1.29
C GLY A 171 -7.28 4.47 2.00
N LEU A 172 -8.61 4.46 2.23
CA LEU A 172 -9.28 5.56 2.93
C LEU A 172 -8.81 5.66 4.39
N PHE A 173 -8.71 4.53 5.10
CA PHE A 173 -8.14 4.45 6.45
C PHE A 173 -6.75 5.09 6.49
N TYR A 174 -5.84 4.65 5.61
CA TYR A 174 -4.47 5.15 5.63
C TYR A 174 -4.43 6.66 5.34
N TRP A 175 -5.21 7.10 4.35
CA TRP A 175 -5.30 8.51 3.96
C TRP A 175 -5.75 9.43 5.10
N MET A 176 -6.71 8.95 5.91
CA MET A 176 -7.34 9.73 6.96
C MET A 176 -6.63 9.61 8.31
N GLU A 177 -5.99 8.48 8.62
CA GLU A 177 -5.52 8.19 9.98
C GLU A 177 -3.99 8.06 10.12
N ASN A 178 -3.25 7.79 9.04
CA ASN A 178 -1.80 7.68 9.15
C ASN A 178 -1.17 9.07 9.28
N VAL A 179 -0.53 9.34 10.42
CA VAL A 179 0.10 10.64 10.70
C VAL A 179 1.61 10.56 10.46
N LYS A 180 2.13 11.49 9.66
CA LYS A 180 3.56 11.77 9.50
C LYS A 180 3.76 13.28 9.45
N ASN A 181 4.79 13.79 10.14
CA ASN A 181 5.05 15.23 10.24
C ASN A 181 3.81 16.03 10.68
N ASP A 182 3.09 15.53 11.71
CA ASP A 182 1.88 16.13 12.28
C ASP A 182 0.70 16.30 11.30
N ARG A 183 0.72 15.56 10.18
CA ARG A 183 -0.31 15.58 9.15
C ARG A 183 -0.71 14.18 8.69
N THR A 184 -2.00 14.00 8.44
CA THR A 184 -2.52 12.91 7.61
C THR A 184 -2.48 13.33 6.13
N CYS A 185 -2.65 12.40 5.19
CA CYS A 185 -2.74 12.76 3.78
C CYS A 185 -3.94 13.69 3.51
N HIS A 186 -5.08 13.41 4.16
CA HIS A 186 -6.25 14.28 4.16
C HIS A 186 -5.92 15.71 4.57
N GLN A 187 -5.20 15.87 5.67
CA GLN A 187 -4.82 17.17 6.21
C GLN A 187 -3.79 17.89 5.32
N SER A 188 -2.82 17.18 4.75
CA SER A 188 -1.85 17.76 3.80
C SER A 188 -2.56 18.39 2.60
N VAL A 189 -3.64 17.79 2.10
CA VAL A 189 -4.40 18.39 0.99
C VAL A 189 -5.32 19.51 1.47
N LEU A 190 -6.11 19.30 2.53
CA LEU A 190 -7.11 20.28 2.92
C LEU A 190 -6.54 21.54 3.58
N LEU A 191 -5.49 21.39 4.39
CA LEU A 191 -4.92 22.51 5.15
C LEU A 191 -3.80 23.20 4.39
N ASP A 192 -2.99 22.42 3.68
CA ASP A 192 -1.74 22.89 3.10
C ASP A 192 -1.76 22.91 1.55
N ASP A 193 -2.81 22.36 0.92
CA ASP A 193 -2.95 22.20 -0.54
C ASP A 193 -1.69 21.58 -1.16
N ASP A 194 -1.19 20.51 -0.53
CA ASP A 194 0.10 19.90 -0.82
C ASP A 194 -0.01 18.39 -1.10
N PHE A 195 0.18 18.03 -2.37
CA PHE A 195 0.29 16.64 -2.81
C PHE A 195 1.61 16.02 -2.31
N GLY A 196 2.67 16.80 -2.19
CA GLY A 196 3.98 16.33 -1.72
C GLY A 196 3.91 15.72 -0.32
N GLY A 197 3.18 16.34 0.61
CA GLY A 197 2.96 15.82 1.96
C GLY A 197 2.25 14.46 1.96
N THR A 198 1.34 14.21 1.01
CA THR A 198 0.68 12.90 0.87
C THR A 198 1.66 11.82 0.45
N LEU A 199 2.56 12.14 -0.50
CA LEU A 199 3.61 11.22 -0.94
C LEU A 199 4.58 10.95 0.21
N ASP A 200 5.03 12.00 0.91
CA ASP A 200 5.95 11.84 2.04
C ASP A 200 5.34 10.96 3.13
N ASN A 201 4.05 11.12 3.42
CA ASN A 201 3.31 10.27 4.34
C ASN A 201 3.29 8.79 3.90
N ILE A 202 3.00 8.53 2.62
CA ILE A 202 2.88 7.18 2.06
C ILE A 202 4.24 6.48 1.94
N ASN A 203 5.26 7.12 1.34
CA ASN A 203 6.54 6.49 1.04
C ASN A 203 7.77 7.42 1.12
N GLY A 204 7.69 8.49 1.90
CA GLY A 204 8.75 9.50 1.92
C GLY A 204 10.12 9.03 2.39
N GLY A 205 10.19 7.94 3.15
CA GLY A 205 11.47 7.35 3.55
C GLY A 205 12.32 6.83 2.37
N LEU A 206 11.68 6.57 1.22
CA LEU A 206 12.33 6.11 -0.01
C LEU A 206 12.23 7.13 -1.15
N GLU A 207 11.20 7.99 -1.12
CA GLU A 207 10.86 8.89 -2.24
C GLU A 207 11.08 10.38 -1.94
N CYS A 208 11.40 10.78 -0.71
CA CYS A 208 11.56 12.20 -0.29
C CYS A 208 12.87 12.45 0.49
N PRO A 209 14.02 12.70 -0.17
CA PRO A 209 14.20 12.77 -1.62
C PRO A 209 14.50 11.40 -2.22
N ALA A 210 13.94 11.12 -3.39
CA ALA A 210 14.27 9.93 -4.15
C ALA A 210 15.69 9.99 -4.72
N ASP A 211 16.37 8.85 -4.76
CA ASP A 211 17.60 8.67 -5.54
C ASP A 211 17.29 8.65 -7.04
N ASP A 212 17.93 9.55 -7.79
CA ASP A 212 17.81 9.68 -9.25
C ASP A 212 18.37 8.49 -10.02
N HIS A 213 19.29 7.73 -9.43
CA HIS A 213 19.91 6.59 -10.07
C HIS A 213 19.13 5.29 -9.86
N GLY A 214 18.10 5.32 -9.02
CA GLY A 214 17.32 4.16 -8.61
C GLY A 214 15.89 4.11 -9.17
N TRP A 215 15.17 3.07 -8.76
CA TRP A 215 13.75 2.90 -9.08
C TRP A 215 12.88 4.02 -8.48
N HIS A 216 13.21 4.51 -7.28
CA HIS A 216 12.38 5.49 -6.58
C HIS A 216 12.28 6.83 -7.32
N GLY A 217 13.33 7.30 -8.01
CA GLY A 217 13.25 8.50 -8.85
C GLY A 217 12.23 8.34 -9.99
N LYS A 218 12.18 7.15 -10.62
CA LYS A 218 11.17 6.81 -11.64
C LYS A 218 9.79 6.63 -11.04
N ALA A 219 9.69 6.06 -9.84
CA ALA A 219 8.43 5.87 -9.13
C ALA A 219 7.73 7.22 -8.87
N VAL A 220 8.47 8.23 -8.39
CA VAL A 220 7.94 9.59 -8.17
C VAL A 220 7.41 10.19 -9.48
N GLN A 221 8.14 10.06 -10.60
CA GLN A 221 7.66 10.54 -11.91
C GLN A 221 6.37 9.83 -12.35
N LEU A 222 6.28 8.50 -12.16
CA LEU A 222 5.07 7.74 -12.47
C LEU A 222 3.89 8.18 -11.60
N ARG A 223 4.13 8.44 -10.31
CA ARG A 223 3.12 8.96 -9.37
C ARG A 223 2.61 10.33 -9.81
N LEU A 224 3.52 11.24 -10.17
CA LEU A 224 3.18 12.56 -10.71
C LEU A 224 2.33 12.46 -11.98
N ASN A 225 2.70 11.60 -12.92
CA ASN A 225 1.92 11.39 -14.15
C ASN A 225 0.50 10.87 -13.85
N ARG A 226 0.38 9.93 -12.89
CA ARG A 226 -0.91 9.38 -12.45
C ARG A 226 -1.76 10.43 -11.74
N TYR A 227 -1.15 11.28 -10.90
CA TYR A 227 -1.81 12.42 -10.27
C TYR A 227 -2.28 13.46 -11.30
N CYS A 228 -1.43 13.86 -12.25
CA CYS A 228 -1.81 14.77 -13.34
C CYS A 228 -3.00 14.23 -14.15
N ARG A 229 -3.00 12.93 -14.44
CA ARG A 229 -4.13 12.27 -15.13
C ARG A 229 -5.42 12.35 -14.31
N ALA A 230 -5.35 12.04 -13.01
CA ALA A 230 -6.49 12.11 -12.11
C ALA A 230 -7.02 13.55 -11.98
N ALA A 231 -6.13 14.53 -11.77
CA ALA A 231 -6.46 15.95 -11.68
C ALA A 231 -7.14 16.46 -12.96
N THR A 232 -6.63 16.08 -14.13
CA THR A 232 -7.22 16.44 -15.43
C THR A 232 -8.63 15.86 -15.58
N ALA A 233 -8.81 14.57 -15.25
CA ALA A 233 -10.11 13.90 -15.35
C ALA A 233 -11.15 14.50 -14.39
N ILE A 234 -10.70 14.93 -13.21
CA ILE A 234 -11.54 15.60 -12.20
C ILE A 234 -11.79 17.08 -12.55
N GLY A 235 -11.04 17.66 -13.49
CA GLY A 235 -11.22 19.05 -13.92
C GLY A 235 -10.63 20.07 -12.95
N LEU A 236 -9.48 19.78 -12.34
CA LEU A 236 -8.74 20.76 -11.55
C LEU A 236 -8.08 21.81 -12.45
N GLU A 237 -8.24 23.09 -12.10
CA GLU A 237 -7.61 24.20 -12.82
C GLU A 237 -6.11 24.30 -12.57
N ARG A 238 -5.67 23.89 -11.37
CA ARG A 238 -4.27 23.85 -10.96
C ARG A 238 -4.00 22.63 -10.09
N LEU A 239 -2.77 22.13 -10.16
CA LEU A 239 -2.29 21.09 -9.26
C LEU A 239 -1.98 21.69 -7.88
N SER A 240 -2.06 20.84 -6.85
CA SER A 240 -1.59 21.12 -5.49
C SER A 240 -0.06 21.25 -5.46
N GLY A 241 0.45 21.85 -4.39
CA GLY A 241 1.88 21.96 -4.14
C GLY A 241 2.56 20.60 -4.00
N MET A 242 3.89 20.58 -4.11
CA MET A 242 4.70 19.36 -3.93
C MET A 242 5.81 19.58 -2.89
N GLY A 243 5.66 20.61 -2.05
CA GLY A 243 6.68 21.06 -1.12
C GLY A 243 6.91 20.11 0.06
N GLY A 244 5.91 19.31 0.44
CA GLY A 244 6.03 18.35 1.53
C GLY A 244 6.92 17.14 1.24
N CYS A 245 7.28 16.91 -0.02
CA CYS A 245 8.26 15.88 -0.40
C CYS A 245 9.53 16.53 -0.94
N LEU A 246 10.64 16.35 -0.22
CA LEU A 246 11.93 16.95 -0.58
C LEU A 246 12.36 16.53 -1.99
N GLY A 247 12.77 17.48 -2.82
CA GLY A 247 13.25 17.24 -4.19
C GLY A 247 12.14 16.94 -5.22
N MET A 248 10.87 16.92 -4.82
CA MET A 248 9.77 16.58 -5.73
C MET A 248 9.48 17.67 -6.76
N ASN A 249 9.56 18.96 -6.38
CA ASN A 249 9.34 20.10 -7.29
C ASN A 249 10.31 20.12 -8.49
N GLU A 250 11.51 19.54 -8.34
CA GLU A 250 12.50 19.45 -9.42
C GLU A 250 12.12 18.40 -10.47
N ARG A 251 11.18 17.51 -10.14
CA ARG A 251 10.70 16.40 -10.96
C ARG A 251 9.34 16.66 -11.62
N SER A 252 8.71 17.80 -11.30
CA SER A 252 7.40 18.19 -11.82
C SER A 252 7.45 19.08 -13.06
N ALA A 253 8.66 19.40 -13.55
CA ALA A 253 8.91 20.15 -14.77
C ALA A 253 9.00 19.22 -15.99
#